data_AF-A0A925QCS9-F1
#
_entry.id   AF-A0A925QCS9-F1
#
_cell.length_a   1.000
_cell.length_b   1.000
_cell.length_c   1.000
_cell.angle_alpha   90.00
_cell.angle_beta   90.00
_cell.angle_gamma   90.00
#
_symmetry.space_group_name_H-M   'P 1'
#
loop_
_entity.id
_entity.type
_entity.pdbx_description
1 polymer ?
#
loop_
_entity_poly.entity_id
_entity_poly.type
_entity_poly.pdbx_seq_one_letter_code
_entity_poly.pdbx_strand_id
1 'polypeptide(L)' 'MKEETTPEENQTPPIDSKYRLILVAAQRSKQLQRGARPRVEMDMLRHKPTRIALEEVLRGVVSFSLLEKE' A
#
# COMPACT_ATOMS: atom_id res chain seq x y z
N MET A 1 -20.71 -0.76 -26.63
CA MET A 1 -20.19 0.53 -26.12
C MET A 1 -20.17 0.50 -24.60
N LYS A 2 -19.00 0.17 -24.04
CA LYS A 2 -18.31 0.85 -22.93
C LYS A 2 -17.07 0.02 -22.62
N GLU A 3 -15.94 0.67 -22.81
CA GLU A 3 -14.58 0.15 -22.72
C GLU A 3 -14.21 -0.25 -21.28
N GLU A 4 -13.26 -1.19 -21.19
CA GLU A 4 -12.08 -1.27 -20.29
C GLU A 4 -12.23 -0.68 -18.87
N THR A 5 -11.92 -1.43 -17.80
CA THR A 5 -10.53 -1.60 -17.36
C THR A 5 -10.28 -2.97 -16.73
N THR A 6 -9.38 -3.75 -17.32
CA THR A 6 -8.62 -4.79 -16.61
C THR A 6 -7.93 -4.11 -15.41
N PRO A 7 -8.16 -4.54 -14.16
CA PRO A 7 -7.30 -4.10 -13.08
C PRO A 7 -5.95 -4.74 -13.36
N GLU A 8 -4.98 -3.91 -13.78
CA GLU A 8 -3.58 -4.30 -13.87
C GLU A 8 -3.25 -5.12 -12.63
N GLU A 9 -2.88 -6.39 -12.82
CA GLU A 9 -2.17 -7.17 -11.85
C GLU A 9 -0.84 -6.45 -11.62
N ASN A 10 -0.87 -5.42 -10.77
CA ASN A 10 0.31 -4.82 -10.17
C ASN A 10 0.90 -5.93 -9.32
N GLN A 11 1.75 -6.76 -9.94
CA GLN A 11 2.59 -7.75 -9.29
C GLN A 11 3.54 -7.00 -8.37
N THR A 12 2.99 -6.58 -7.23
CA THR A 12 3.77 -6.03 -6.15
C THR A 12 4.72 -7.15 -5.75
N PRO A 13 6.04 -6.97 -5.86
CA PRO A 13 6.97 -8.05 -5.60
C PRO A 13 6.73 -8.56 -4.17
N PRO A 14 6.74 -9.89 -3.97
CA PRO A 14 6.51 -10.45 -2.64
C PRO A 14 7.53 -9.83 -1.68
N ILE A 15 7.03 -9.33 -0.54
CA ILE A 15 7.87 -8.74 0.48
C ILE A 15 8.62 -9.87 1.17
N ASP A 16 9.82 -10.12 0.70
CA ASP A 16 10.81 -11.08 1.19
C ASP A 16 11.35 -10.72 2.59
N SER A 17 11.47 -9.43 2.88
CA SER A 17 12.13 -8.92 4.09
C SER A 17 11.18 -8.20 5.05
N LYS A 18 11.28 -8.52 6.35
CA LYS A 18 10.57 -7.81 7.43
C LYS A 18 10.90 -6.31 7.44
N TYR A 19 12.12 -5.93 7.10
CA TYR A 19 12.52 -4.51 7.02
C TYR A 19 11.81 -3.79 5.87
N ARG A 20 11.66 -4.46 4.73
CA ARG A 20 10.97 -3.92 3.56
C ARG A 20 9.48 -3.70 3.87
N LEU A 21 8.84 -4.64 4.58
CA LEU A 21 7.47 -4.46 5.08
C LEU A 21 7.35 -3.18 5.93
N ILE A 22 8.25 -2.99 6.90
CA ILE A 22 8.24 -1.83 7.80
C ILE A 22 8.42 -0.54 7.01
N LEU A 23 9.36 -0.50 6.05
CA LEU A 23 9.62 0.70 5.25
C LEU A 23 8.45 1.08 4.36
N VAL A 24 7.87 0.12 3.63
CA VAL A 24 6.71 0.34 2.76
C VAL A 24 5.51 0.78 3.59
N ALA A 25 5.23 0.11 4.71
CA ALA A 25 4.14 0.49 5.62
C ALA A 25 4.36 1.88 6.25
N ALA A 26 5.61 2.24 6.59
CA ALA A 26 5.92 3.57 7.11
C ALA A 26 5.70 4.66 6.06
N GLN A 27 6.15 4.44 4.83
CA GLN A 27 5.92 5.38 3.72
C GLN A 27 4.43 5.52 3.43
N ARG A 28 3.69 4.41 3.42
CA ARG A 28 2.24 4.42 3.22
C ARG A 28 1.49 5.12 4.36
N SER A 29 1.88 4.90 5.62
CA SER A 29 1.32 5.60 6.78
C SER A 29 1.48 7.12 6.66
N LYS A 30 2.63 7.61 6.16
CA LYS A 30 2.83 9.04 5.87
C LYS A 30 1.86 9.57 4.80
N GLN A 31 1.53 8.77 3.78
CA GLN A 31 0.55 9.18 2.78
C GLN A 31 -0.85 9.31 3.39
N LEU A 32 -1.26 8.35 4.22
CA LEU A 32 -2.55 8.37 4.92
C LEU A 32 -2.66 9.56 5.88
N GLN A 33 -1.58 9.89 6.60
CA GLN A 33 -1.52 11.09 7.44
C GLN A 33 -1.64 12.40 6.65
N ARG A 34 -1.21 12.41 5.38
CA ARG A 34 -1.37 13.55 4.46
C ARG A 34 -2.76 13.61 3.81
N GLY A 35 -3.69 12.75 4.21
CA GLY A 35 -5.06 12.72 3.67
C GLY A 35 -5.23 11.81 2.44
N ALA A 36 -4.28 10.93 2.14
CA ALA A 36 -4.49 9.92 1.12
C ALA A 36 -5.63 8.96 1.53
N ARG A 37 -6.42 8.54 0.54
CA ARG A 37 -7.50 7.57 0.78
C ARG A 37 -6.94 6.17 1.01
N PRO A 38 -7.41 5.44 2.03
CA PRO A 38 -7.18 4.01 2.18
C PRO A 38 -7.74 3.23 1.01
N ARG A 39 -7.05 2.14 0.66
CA ARG A 39 -7.47 1.13 -0.32
C ARG A 39 -8.17 -0.06 0.34
N VAL A 40 -8.24 -0.08 1.67
CA VAL A 40 -8.93 -1.09 2.48
C VAL A 40 -10.18 -0.49 3.14
N GLU A 41 -11.20 -1.31 3.36
CA GLU A 41 -12.42 -0.96 4.09
C GLU A 41 -12.14 -0.85 5.60
N MET A 42 -11.30 0.10 5.99
CA MET A 42 -11.02 0.42 7.38
C MET A 42 -11.38 1.89 7.65
N ASP A 43 -12.06 2.11 8.77
CA ASP A 43 -12.41 3.46 9.19
C ASP A 43 -11.17 4.20 9.70
N MET A 44 -10.79 5.27 8.99
CA MET A 44 -9.67 6.16 9.33
C MET A 44 -9.85 6.87 10.66
N LEU A 45 -11.10 7.03 11.13
CA LEU A 45 -11.39 7.69 12.39
C LEU A 45 -11.16 6.75 13.59
N ARG A 46 -11.31 5.43 13.37
CA ARG A 46 -11.18 4.40 14.41
C ARG A 46 -9.80 3.78 14.46
N HIS A 47 -9.04 3.80 13.38
CA HIS A 47 -7.75 3.13 13.28
C HIS A 47 -6.60 4.09 13.01
N LYS A 48 -5.47 3.85 13.68
CA LYS A 48 -4.25 4.61 13.42
C LYS A 48 -3.81 4.39 11.96
N PRO A 49 -3.29 5.43 11.28
CA PRO A 49 -2.81 5.33 9.89
C PRO A 49 -1.80 4.19 9.68
N THR A 50 -0.94 3.93 10.67
CA THR A 50 0.04 2.85 10.63
C THR A 50 -0.61 1.46 10.56
N ARG A 51 -1.77 1.27 11.21
CA ARG A 51 -2.48 -0.01 11.18
C ARG A 51 -3.13 -0.25 9.81
N ILE A 52 -3.74 0.80 9.24
CA ILE A 52 -4.30 0.77 7.90
C ILE A 52 -3.19 0.47 6.87
N ALA A 53 -2.05 1.17 6.96
CA ALA A 53 -0.92 0.96 6.06
C ALA A 53 -0.36 -0.47 6.15
N LEU A 54 -0.23 -1.05 7.35
CA LEU A 54 0.20 -2.44 7.50
C LEU A 54 -0.78 -3.40 6.83
N GLU A 55 -2.08 -3.19 7.01
CA GLU A 55 -3.10 -4.07 6.45
C GLU A 55 -3.16 -3.97 4.92
N GLU A 56 -2.99 -2.77 4.37
CA GLU A 56 -2.87 -2.58 2.93
C GLU A 56 -1.63 -3.28 2.35
N VAL A 57 -0.49 -3.20 3.05
CA VAL A 57 0.76 -3.85 2.63
C VAL A 57 0.64 -5.37 2.73
N LEU A 58 0.02 -5.91 3.79
CA LEU A 58 -0.22 -7.35 3.96
C LEU A 58 -1.19 -7.92 2.91
N ARG A 59 -2.18 -7.13 2.49
CA ARG A 59 -3.11 -7.51 1.41
C ARG A 59 -2.51 -7.33 0.01
N GLY A 60 -1.29 -6.79 -0.10
CA GLY A 60 -0.63 -6.55 -1.39
C GLY A 60 -1.31 -5.48 -2.25
N VAL A 61 -2.18 -4.64 -1.67
CA VAL A 61 -2.88 -3.57 -2.41
C VAL A 61 -2.05 -2.29 -2.54
N VAL A 62 -0.87 -2.25 -1.91
CA VAL A 62 0.10 -1.14 -2.01
C VAL A 62 1.14 -1.48 -3.08
N SER A 63 1.04 -0.81 -4.22
CA SER A 63 2.03 -0.85 -5.29
C SER A 63 3.30 -0.11 -4.86
N PHE A 64 4.45 -0.79 -4.90
CA PHE A 64 5.77 -0.18 -4.71
C PHE A 64 6.76 -0.70 -5.76
N SER A 65 7.71 0.15 -6.13
CA SER A 65 8.80 -0.18 -7.04
C SER A 65 10.13 -0.04 -6.32
N LEU A 66 11.04 -0.98 -6.53
CA LEU A 66 12.41 -0.87 -6.07
C LEU A 66 13.17 -0.04 -7.09
N LEU A 67 13.68 1.12 -6.68
CA LEU A 67 14.70 1.81 -7.46
C LEU A 67 16.02 1.10 -7.18
N GLU A 68 16.53 0.32 -8.14
CA GLU A 68 17.93 -0.07 -8.12
C GLU A 68 18.75 1.21 -8.29
N LYS A 69 19.57 1.53 -7.29
CA LYS A 69 20.61 2.54 -7.44
C LYS A 69 21.81 1.86 -8.10
N GLU A 70 22.15 2.30 -9.31
CA GLU A 70 23.50 2.13 -9.87
C GLU A 70 24.56 2.78 -8.98
#